data_AF-A0A353Y726-F1
#
_entry.id   AF-A0A353Y726-F1
#
_cell.length_a   1.000
_cell.length_b   1.000
_cell.length_c   1.000
_cell.angle_alpha   90.00
_cell.angle_beta   90.00
_cell.angle_gamma   90.00
#
_symmetry.space_group_name_H-M   'P 1'
#
loop_
_entity.id
_entity.type
_entity.pdbx_description
1 polymer ?
#
loop_
_entity_poly.entity_id
_entity_poly.type
_entity_poly.pdbx_seq_one_letter_code
_entity_poly.pdbx_strand_id
1 'polypeptide(L)'
;VNLIAIGNGTASRETDKLAADLIKMAAKVDKQIEKVVVSEAGASVYSASEFASQEMPDVDVSLRGAASIARRLQDPLAELV
;
A
#
# COMPACT_ATOMS: atom_id res chain seq x y z
N VAL A 1 9.59 0.86 9.45
CA VAL A 1 8.19 1.02 8.96
C VAL A 1 7.50 2.00 9.89
N ASN A 2 7.19 3.18 9.37
CA ASN A 2 6.58 4.29 10.11
C ASN A 2 5.22 4.69 9.52
N LEU A 3 4.91 4.20 8.31
CA LEU A 3 3.69 4.50 7.57
C LEU A 3 3.04 3.19 7.10
N ILE A 4 1.71 3.17 7.09
CA ILE A 4 0.86 2.13 6.51
C ILE A 4 0.02 2.80 5.41
N ALA A 5 0.25 2.39 4.16
CA ALA A 5 -0.58 2.78 3.03
C ALA A 5 -1.74 1.78 2.88
N ILE A 6 -2.97 2.28 2.78
CA ILE A 6 -4.19 1.47 2.63
C ILE A 6 -4.87 1.87 1.33
N GLY A 7 -5.02 0.93 0.39
CA GLY A 7 -5.80 1.16 -0.83
C GLY A 7 -7.25 1.47 -0.52
N ASN A 8 -7.86 2.40 -1.26
CA ASN A 8 -9.24 2.84 -1.06
C ASN A 8 -10.29 1.96 -1.78
N GLY A 9 -9.95 0.72 -2.12
CA GLY A 9 -10.83 -0.25 -2.77
C GLY A 9 -11.70 -1.09 -1.85
N THR A 10 -11.96 -2.32 -2.31
CA THR A 10 -12.76 -3.31 -1.59
C THR A 10 -12.18 -3.60 -0.21
N ALA A 11 -13.04 -3.64 0.81
CA ALA A 11 -12.67 -3.87 2.21
C ALA A 11 -11.68 -2.86 2.82
N SER A 12 -11.54 -1.66 2.22
CA SER A 12 -10.64 -0.61 2.71
C SER A 12 -11.01 -0.09 4.10
N ARG A 13 -12.31 -0.03 4.43
CA ARG A 13 -12.79 0.41 5.76
C ARG A 13 -12.44 -0.59 6.86
N GLU A 14 -12.57 -1.88 6.56
CA GLU A 14 -12.23 -2.99 7.45
C GLU A 14 -10.71 -3.03 7.66
N THR A 15 -9.94 -2.82 6.59
CA THR A 15 -8.48 -2.73 6.64
C THR A 15 -8.01 -1.51 7.42
N ASP A 16 -8.70 -0.37 7.27
CA ASP A 16 -8.45 0.86 8.03
C ASP A 16 -8.67 0.67 9.54
N LYS A 17 -9.71 -0.09 9.91
CA LYS A 17 -9.96 -0.49 11.30
C LYS A 17 -8.86 -1.41 11.83
N LEU A 18 -8.46 -2.42 11.05
CA LEU A 18 -7.36 -3.33 11.41
C LEU A 18 -6.05 -2.56 11.63
N ALA A 19 -5.73 -1.61 10.74
CA ALA A 19 -4.54 -0.77 10.87
C ALA A 19 -4.61 0.12 12.12
N ALA A 20 -5.79 0.66 12.47
CA ALA A 20 -5.97 1.43 13.70
C ALA A 20 -5.71 0.58 14.95
N ASP A 21 -6.20 -0.66 14.97
CA ASP A 21 -5.98 -1.56 16.09
C ASP A 21 -4.51 -1.98 16.20
N LEU A 22 -3.83 -2.19 15.07
CA LEU A 22 -2.38 -2.43 15.03
C LEU A 22 -1.58 -1.23 15.58
N ILE A 23 -1.95 0.01 15.22
CA ILE A 23 -1.29 1.22 15.72
C ILE A 23 -1.42 1.33 17.25
N LYS A 24 -2.60 1.02 17.81
CA LYS A 24 -2.79 0.98 19.28
C LYS A 24 -1.89 -0.05 19.94
N MET A 25 -1.67 -1.21 19.31
CA MET A 25 -0.75 -2.23 19.83
C MET A 25 0.71 -1.79 19.71
N ALA A 26 1.10 -1.16 18.60
CA ALA A 26 2.45 -0.65 18.37
C ALA A 26 2.83 0.47 19.36
N ALA A 27 1.88 1.33 19.72
CA ALA A 27 2.07 2.37 20.72
C ALA A 27 2.44 1.82 22.11
N LYS A 28 2.06 0.58 22.45
CA LYS A 28 2.43 -0.07 23.72
C LYS A 28 3.90 -0.49 23.79
N VAL A 29 4.58 -0.53 22.65
CA VAL A 29 6.01 -0.85 22.52
C VAL A 29 6.80 0.36 21.99
N ASP A 30 6.29 1.57 22.25
CA ASP A 30 6.87 2.86 21.85
C ASP A 30 7.17 3.00 20.34
N LYS A 31 6.42 2.28 19.50
CA LYS A 31 6.55 2.36 18.04
C LYS A 31 5.51 3.30 17.45
N GLN A 32 5.97 4.42 16.91
CA GLN A 32 5.13 5.38 16.20
C GLN A 32 4.87 4.92 14.76
N ILE A 33 3.59 4.70 14.44
CA ILE A 33 3.12 4.28 13.12
C ILE A 33 1.90 5.13 12.77
N GLU A 34 1.87 5.65 11.56
CA GLU A 34 0.71 6.35 11.00
C GLU A 34 0.09 5.54 9.86
N LYS A 35 -1.22 5.71 9.63
CA LYS A 35 -1.94 5.11 8.50
C LYS A 35 -2.47 6.20 7.58
N VAL A 36 -2.43 5.94 6.28
CA VAL A 36 -2.96 6.84 5.25
C VAL A 36 -3.72 6.02 4.21
N VAL A 37 -4.92 6.49 3.87
CA VAL A 37 -5.70 5.92 2.77
C VAL A 37 -5.23 6.55 1.46
N VAL A 38 -4.93 5.70 0.48
CA VAL A 38 -4.32 6.09 -0.80
C VAL A 38 -5.21 5.58 -1.93
N SER A 39 -5.23 6.31 -3.05
CA SER A 39 -5.92 5.85 -4.26
C SER A 39 -5.27 4.58 -4.80
N GLU A 40 -6.04 3.52 -5.01
CA GLU A 40 -5.58 2.31 -5.70
C GLU A 40 -5.83 2.36 -7.22
N ALA A 41 -6.36 3.47 -7.74
CA ALA A 41 -6.72 3.62 -9.15
C ALA A 41 -5.50 3.34 -10.06
N GLY A 42 -5.58 2.30 -10.89
CA GLY A 42 -4.48 1.89 -11.77
C GLY A 42 -3.43 0.99 -11.13
N ALA A 43 -3.52 0.66 -9.83
CA ALA A 43 -2.58 -0.29 -9.19
C ALA A 43 -2.72 -1.70 -9.78
N SER A 44 -3.93 -2.11 -10.18
CA SER A 44 -4.20 -3.37 -10.88
C SER A 44 -3.69 -3.38 -12.33
N VAL A 45 -3.70 -2.22 -12.99
CA VAL A 45 -3.16 -2.06 -14.34
C VAL A 45 -1.63 -2.12 -14.29
N TYR A 46 -1.02 -1.41 -13.35
CA TYR A 46 0.42 -1.49 -13.09
C TYR A 46 0.83 -2.93 -12.79
N SER A 47 0.15 -3.62 -11.87
CA SER A 47 0.59 -4.94 -11.42
C SER A 47 0.61 -6.00 -12.53
N ALA A 48 -0.34 -5.90 -13.47
CA ALA A 48 -0.45 -6.77 -14.65
C ALA A 48 0.42 -6.31 -15.83
N SER A 49 1.12 -5.18 -15.72
CA SER A 49 1.96 -4.66 -16.80
C SER A 49 3.24 -5.46 -16.99
N GLU A 50 3.77 -5.42 -18.22
CA GLU A 50 5.10 -5.95 -18.53
C GLU A 50 6.18 -5.21 -17.73
N PHE A 51 6.03 -3.90 -17.55
CA PHE A 51 6.93 -3.07 -16.74
C PHE A 51 7.04 -3.58 -15.30
N ALA A 52 5.92 -3.79 -14.60
CA ALA A 52 5.94 -4.33 -13.24
C ALA A 52 6.49 -5.77 -13.18
N SER A 53 6.32 -6.54 -14.24
CA SER A 53 6.89 -7.89 -14.36
C SER A 53 8.41 -7.87 -14.51
N GLN A 54 8.97 -6.86 -15.20
CA GLN A 54 10.41 -6.66 -15.29
C GLN A 54 10.99 -6.07 -14.00
N GLU A 55 10.24 -5.20 -13.34
CA GLU A 55 10.66 -4.56 -12.09
C GLU A 55 10.67 -5.55 -10.90
N MET A 56 9.66 -6.42 -10.83
CA MET A 56 9.47 -7.38 -9.74
C MET A 56 9.16 -8.78 -10.30
N PRO A 57 10.13 -9.45 -10.97
CA PRO A 57 9.89 -10.72 -11.68
C PRO A 57 9.46 -11.85 -10.76
N ASP A 58 10.01 -11.92 -9.55
CA ASP A 58 9.75 -12.99 -8.58
C ASP A 58 8.57 -12.70 -7.65
N VAL A 59 7.84 -11.60 -7.89
CA VAL A 59 6.69 -11.19 -7.06
C VAL A 59 5.40 -11.50 -7.80
N ASP A 60 4.45 -12.14 -7.11
CA ASP A 60 3.12 -12.42 -7.66
C ASP A 60 2.38 -11.14 -8.06
N VAL A 61 1.57 -11.22 -9.11
CA VAL A 61 0.78 -10.10 -9.65
C VAL A 61 -0.08 -9.42 -8.59
N SER A 62 -0.63 -10.16 -7.61
CA SER A 62 -1.46 -9.59 -6.55
C SER A 62 -0.66 -8.75 -5.55
N LEU A 63 0.62 -9.05 -5.36
CA LEU A 63 1.51 -8.36 -4.42
C LEU A 63 2.16 -7.11 -5.04
N ARG A 64 2.34 -7.09 -6.37
CA ARG A 64 2.85 -5.90 -7.09
C ARG A 64 1.92 -4.70 -6.93
N GLY A 65 0.60 -4.92 -6.89
CA GLY A 65 -0.38 -3.86 -6.63
C GLY A 65 -0.18 -3.20 -5.25
N ALA A 66 0.17 -4.01 -4.23
CA ALA A 66 0.48 -3.49 -2.90
C ALA A 66 1.77 -2.65 -2.89
N ALA A 67 2.78 -3.04 -3.68
CA ALA A 67 4.01 -2.24 -3.85
C ALA A 67 3.69 -0.87 -4.47
N SER A 68 2.83 -0.81 -5.49
CA SER A 68 2.38 0.46 -6.09
C SER A 68 1.66 1.34 -5.06
N ILE A 69 0.72 0.79 -4.29
CA ILE A 69 0.01 1.54 -3.24
C ILE A 69 0.99 2.14 -2.21
N ALA A 70 2.01 1.38 -1.80
CA ALA A 70 3.02 1.86 -0.87
C ALA A 70 3.87 3.01 -1.46
N ARG A 71 4.24 2.94 -2.74
CA ARG A 71 5.04 3.98 -3.42
C ARG A 71 4.25 5.25 -3.66
N ARG A 72 2.95 5.16 -3.97
CA ARG A 72 2.06 6.33 -4.08
C ARG A 72 2.03 7.17 -2.81
N LEU A 73 2.18 6.55 -1.64
CA LEU A 73 2.27 7.29 -0.39
C LEU A 73 3.60 8.05 -0.25
N GLN A 74 4.68 7.51 -0.79
CA GLN A 74 6.02 8.10 -0.72
C GLN A 74 6.18 9.27 -1.70
N ASP A 75 5.76 9.06 -2.95
CA ASP A 75 5.77 10.06 -4.01
C ASP A 75 4.59 9.81 -4.97
N PRO A 76 3.44 10.50 -4.79
CA PRO A 76 2.28 10.31 -5.63
C PRO A 76 2.53 10.63 -7.11
N LEU A 77 3.46 11.54 -7.41
CA LEU A 77 3.73 11.97 -8.79
C LEU A 77 4.54 10.93 -9.53
N ALA A 78 5.59 10.38 -8.91
CA ALA A 78 6.46 9.39 -9.55
C ALA A 78 5.75 8.07 -9.90
N GLU A 79 4.63 7.76 -9.26
CA GLU A 79 3.93 6.48 -9.38
C GLU A 79 2.67 6.54 -10.26
N LEU A 80 2.26 7.73 -10.72
CA LEU A 80 1.10 7.93 -11.61
C LEU A 80 1.49 8.17 -13.08
N VAL A 81 2.78 8.10 -13.42
CA VAL A 81 3.32 8.36 -14.77
C VAL A 81 3.43 7.11 -15.62
#